data_AF-A0A512DA48-F1
#
_entry.id   AF-A0A512DA48-F1
#
_cell.length_a   1.000
_cell.length_b   1.000
_cell.length_c   1.000
_cell.angle_alpha   90.00
_cell.angle_beta   90.00
_cell.angle_gamma   90.00
#
_symmetry.space_group_name_H-M   'P 1'
#
loop_
_entity.id
_entity.type
_entity.pdbx_description
1 polymer ?
#
loop_
_entity_poly.entity_id
_entity_poly.type
_entity_poly.pdbx_seq_one_letter_code
_entity_poly.pdbx_strand_id
1 'polypeptide(L)'
;MVLAAVLVLVLTTLGVLLVQRQARRARRAEASEQRGTAGTAGTTSVPTVPTRSVEGPAAADDVAGPTGAAARSDAELVAFLLALGGAMLDAGAPVVQVQDSLRRVAAVNGASAAETVILPTALVISSSQDGTTHTAAAGAGSRALRIDQVHGVLEVAEQAQRRQLTPNDGRARLAELLEVEPPYRPASRLVGYVGLAAGLALVLGGSFVDVLLAGALGAGVAAVQVGAGRWASVYQSLVVLGCAFGVACAALLLSRTGLQTSARVAMIAPLVTFLPGALLTTGAIDLATRHMVAGAARLAGGGMQLLLLALGITGAANLVGVPSAVLAGASGGQPQLVWPWVGVLLYGLGVCLHHCVRREAVGWILLVLLVAYAGQVVGGVFFGGAVSAFVGALAMTPVAMFAAARPAGPPMLVAILPAFWLLVPGALSLVGLTTVAGGQVQGLGTVVTAAATMVAISVGVLSGLAIGSGLGTTSDRLRALVGRRGVG
;
A
#
# COMPACT_ATOMS: atom_id res chain seq x y z
N MET A 1 16.81 -17.89 -14.50
CA MET A 1 15.82 -17.02 -13.83
C MET A 1 15.63 -15.72 -14.60
N VAL A 2 16.71 -15.13 -15.12
CA VAL A 2 16.70 -13.90 -15.93
C VAL A 2 15.78 -13.98 -17.15
N LEU A 3 15.83 -15.06 -17.94
CA LEU A 3 14.96 -15.22 -19.12
C LEU A 3 13.47 -15.18 -18.74
N ALA A 4 13.08 -15.86 -17.65
CA ALA A 4 11.71 -15.84 -17.14
C ALA A 4 11.33 -14.42 -16.65
N ALA A 5 12.24 -13.73 -15.97
CA ALA A 5 12.00 -12.36 -15.51
C ALA A 5 11.82 -11.37 -16.67
N VAL A 6 12.69 -11.44 -17.68
CA VAL A 6 12.57 -10.63 -18.91
C VAL A 6 11.26 -10.96 -19.62
N LEU A 7 10.88 -12.23 -19.73
CA LEU A 7 9.62 -12.66 -20.32
C LEU A 7 8.42 -12.06 -19.58
N VAL A 8 8.38 -12.13 -18.24
CA VAL A 8 7.32 -11.51 -17.43
C VAL A 8 7.22 -10.01 -17.68
N LEU A 9 8.35 -9.29 -17.69
CA LEU A 9 8.37 -7.84 -17.94
C LEU A 9 7.91 -7.49 -19.35
N VAL A 10 8.39 -8.22 -20.37
CA VAL A 10 8.03 -8.00 -21.78
C VAL A 10 6.56 -8.30 -22.01
N LEU A 11 6.05 -9.45 -21.56
CA LEU A 11 4.65 -9.84 -21.72
C LEU A 11 3.71 -8.86 -21.01
N THR A 12 4.06 -8.43 -19.79
CA THR A 12 3.24 -7.48 -19.05
C THR A 12 3.22 -6.11 -19.75
N THR A 13 4.38 -5.62 -20.18
CA THR A 13 4.49 -4.34 -20.91
C THR A 13 3.72 -4.39 -22.23
N LEU A 14 3.88 -5.47 -22.99
CA LEU A 14 3.17 -5.67 -24.26
C LEU A 14 1.67 -5.78 -24.04
N GLY A 15 1.24 -6.53 -23.01
CA GLY A 15 -0.17 -6.65 -22.63
C GLY A 15 -0.79 -5.30 -22.27
N VAL A 16 -0.11 -4.51 -21.42
CA VAL A 16 -0.55 -3.15 -21.06
C VAL A 16 -0.67 -2.27 -22.31
N LEU A 17 0.33 -2.28 -23.20
CA LEU A 17 0.33 -1.51 -24.45
C LEU A 17 -0.77 -1.95 -25.42
N LEU A 18 -1.01 -3.25 -25.56
CA LEU A 18 -2.04 -3.79 -26.44
C LEU A 18 -3.43 -3.37 -25.96
N VAL A 19 -3.71 -3.51 -24.67
CA VAL A 19 -5.03 -3.10 -24.16
C VAL A 19 -5.20 -1.59 -24.22
N GLN A 20 -4.14 -0.79 -24.00
CA GLN A 20 -4.19 0.65 -24.24
C GLN A 20 -4.47 0.98 -25.71
N ARG A 21 -3.84 0.27 -26.67
CA ARG A 21 -4.09 0.45 -28.10
C ARG A 21 -5.52 0.08 -28.48
N GLN A 22 -6.05 -1.02 -27.95
CA GLN A 22 -7.43 -1.44 -28.18
C GLN A 22 -8.43 -0.40 -27.62
N ALA A 23 -8.22 0.08 -26.40
CA ALA A 23 -9.05 1.12 -25.80
C ALA A 23 -9.00 2.44 -26.61
N ARG A 24 -7.83 2.81 -27.15
CA ARG A 24 -7.69 3.97 -28.04
C ARG A 24 -8.42 3.76 -29.37
N ARG A 25 -8.43 2.53 -29.92
CA ARG A 25 -9.15 2.20 -31.15
C ARG A 25 -10.66 2.24 -30.95
N ALA A 26 -11.19 1.63 -29.88
CA ALA A 26 -12.61 1.67 -29.54
C ALA A 26 -13.12 3.11 -29.41
N ARG A 27 -12.40 3.96 -28.67
CA ARG A 27 -12.75 5.38 -28.54
C ARG A 27 -12.69 6.17 -29.86
N ARG A 28 -11.78 5.80 -30.77
CA ARG A 28 -11.73 6.42 -32.12
C ARG A 28 -12.91 5.98 -32.97
N ALA A 29 -13.36 4.73 -32.85
CA ALA A 29 -14.53 4.21 -33.53
C ALA A 29 -15.81 4.91 -33.04
N GLU A 30 -16.00 5.01 -31.72
CA GLU A 30 -17.11 5.77 -31.10
C GLU A 30 -17.12 7.25 -31.54
N ALA A 31 -15.94 7.90 -31.58
CA ALA A 31 -15.83 9.28 -32.04
C ALA A 31 -16.10 9.45 -33.55
N SER A 32 -15.81 8.44 -34.39
CA SER A 32 -16.19 8.46 -35.82
C SER A 32 -17.67 8.19 -36.04
N GLU A 33 -18.28 7.33 -35.23
CA GLU A 33 -19.71 7.02 -35.28
C GLU A 33 -20.56 8.23 -34.85
N GLN A 34 -20.17 8.92 -33.78
CA GLN A 34 -20.79 10.18 -33.36
C GLN A 34 -20.66 11.31 -34.41
N ARG A 35 -19.57 11.33 -35.19
CA ARG A 35 -19.42 12.27 -36.32
C ARG A 35 -20.28 11.87 -37.52
N GLY A 36 -20.49 10.57 -37.76
CA GLY A 36 -21.37 10.07 -38.81
C GLY A 36 -22.86 10.35 -38.53
N THR A 37 -23.27 10.21 -37.27
CA THR A 37 -24.65 10.52 -36.83
C THR A 37 -24.94 12.02 -36.76
N ALA A 38 -23.93 12.85 -36.44
CA ALA A 38 -24.08 14.31 -36.49
C ALA A 38 -24.20 14.85 -37.93
N GLY A 39 -23.67 14.13 -38.93
CA GLY A 39 -23.77 14.49 -40.35
C GLY A 39 -25.13 14.20 -41.00
N THR A 40 -26.03 13.48 -40.31
CA THR A 40 -27.36 13.09 -40.82
C THR A 40 -28.53 13.80 -40.14
N ALA A 41 -28.30 14.53 -39.03
CA ALA A 41 -29.31 15.35 -38.38
C ALA A 41 -29.35 16.77 -38.99
N GLY A 42 -29.83 16.86 -40.22
CA GLY A 42 -30.21 18.12 -40.85
C GLY A 42 -31.53 18.65 -40.27
N THR A 43 -31.51 19.94 -39.92
CA THR A 43 -32.68 20.85 -39.79
C THR A 43 -33.83 20.43 -38.88
N THR A 44 -33.80 20.88 -37.62
CA THR A 44 -35.03 21.26 -36.91
C THR A 44 -34.81 22.53 -36.10
N SER A 45 -35.76 23.43 -36.24
CA SER A 45 -35.85 24.82 -35.80
C SER A 45 -35.67 25.07 -34.30
N VAL A 46 -34.98 26.17 -34.00
CA VAL A 46 -34.88 26.83 -32.69
C VAL A 46 -36.29 27.26 -32.19
N PRO A 47 -36.70 26.94 -30.95
CA PRO A 47 -37.84 27.59 -30.33
C PRO A 47 -37.38 28.82 -29.53
N THR A 48 -38.07 29.93 -29.78
CA THR A 48 -37.99 31.22 -29.12
C THR A 48 -38.44 31.13 -27.65
N VAL A 49 -37.62 31.63 -26.72
CA VAL A 49 -37.96 31.77 -25.29
C VAL A 49 -38.78 33.07 -25.10
N PRO A 50 -39.96 33.03 -24.45
CA PRO A 50 -40.65 34.25 -24.08
C PRO A 50 -40.15 34.77 -22.72
N THR A 51 -39.92 36.07 -22.66
CA THR A 51 -39.70 36.84 -21.43
C THR A 51 -41.00 36.88 -20.62
N ARG A 52 -40.92 36.64 -19.30
CA ARG A 52 -42.01 36.95 -18.38
C ARG A 52 -41.51 37.81 -17.22
N SER A 53 -42.28 38.84 -16.98
CA SER A 53 -42.11 39.95 -16.06
C SER A 53 -42.27 39.55 -14.58
N VAL A 54 -41.66 40.38 -13.76
CA VAL A 54 -41.66 40.44 -12.29
C VAL A 54 -43.07 40.52 -11.70
N GLU A 55 -43.30 39.83 -10.58
CA GLU A 55 -44.30 40.19 -9.56
C GLU A 55 -43.73 39.97 -8.15
N GLY A 56 -44.09 40.88 -7.24
CA GLY A 56 -43.46 41.13 -5.93
C GLY A 56 -43.95 40.27 -4.75
N PRO A 57 -43.60 40.67 -3.51
CA PRO A 57 -43.27 39.75 -2.43
C PRO A 57 -44.40 39.56 -1.39
N ALA A 58 -44.46 38.38 -0.76
CA ALA A 58 -44.90 38.20 0.62
C ALA A 58 -44.75 36.75 1.09
N ALA A 59 -43.99 36.54 2.17
CA ALA A 59 -44.41 35.84 3.39
C ALA A 59 -43.16 35.29 4.09
N ALA A 60 -42.89 35.87 5.26
CA ALA A 60 -41.83 35.47 6.16
C ALA A 60 -42.22 34.17 6.87
N ASP A 61 -41.38 33.15 6.73
CA ASP A 61 -41.24 32.07 7.69
C ASP A 61 -39.76 31.97 8.08
N ASP A 62 -39.54 31.77 9.38
CA ASP A 62 -38.27 31.90 10.11
C ASP A 62 -37.05 31.27 9.42
N VAL A 63 -36.16 32.13 8.90
CA VAL A 63 -34.85 31.73 8.40
C VAL A 63 -33.81 31.88 9.51
N ALA A 64 -33.34 30.75 10.03
CA ALA A 64 -32.02 30.69 10.66
C ALA A 64 -31.00 31.31 9.68
N GLY A 65 -30.36 32.41 10.08
CA GLY A 65 -29.57 33.25 9.18
C GLY A 65 -28.50 32.52 8.36
N PRO A 66 -28.11 33.04 7.18
CA PRO A 66 -27.20 32.39 6.23
C PRO A 66 -25.84 31.98 6.83
N THR A 67 -25.39 32.67 7.88
CA THR A 67 -24.16 32.37 8.63
C THR A 67 -24.19 31.03 9.38
N GLY A 68 -25.37 30.59 9.85
CA GLY A 68 -25.48 29.35 10.63
C GLY A 68 -25.48 28.07 9.78
N ALA A 69 -25.83 28.16 8.50
CA ALA A 69 -25.80 27.03 7.57
C ALA A 69 -24.41 26.83 6.95
N ALA A 70 -23.74 27.92 6.56
CA ALA A 70 -22.37 27.89 6.05
C ALA A 70 -21.34 27.43 7.11
N ALA A 71 -21.47 27.93 8.35
CA ALA A 71 -20.62 27.46 9.45
C ALA A 71 -20.83 25.97 9.80
N ARG A 72 -22.06 25.46 9.64
CA ARG A 72 -22.35 24.03 9.81
C ARG A 72 -21.75 23.19 8.69
N SER A 73 -21.82 23.63 7.43
CA SER A 73 -21.22 22.89 6.31
C SER A 73 -19.69 22.84 6.38
N ASP A 74 -19.05 23.89 6.92
CA ASP A 74 -17.59 23.92 7.09
C ASP A 74 -17.11 23.00 8.21
N ALA A 75 -17.82 22.97 9.35
CA ALA A 75 -17.53 22.05 10.43
C ALA A 75 -17.70 20.58 10.00
N GLU A 76 -18.73 20.27 9.22
CA GLU A 76 -18.97 18.94 8.66
C GLU A 76 -17.85 18.53 7.68
N LEU A 77 -17.42 19.45 6.81
CA LEU A 77 -16.31 19.21 5.90
C LEU A 77 -15.00 18.96 6.66
N VAL A 78 -14.66 19.79 7.64
CA VAL A 78 -13.45 19.61 8.46
C VAL A 78 -13.49 18.27 9.20
N ALA A 79 -14.64 17.89 9.78
CA ALA A 79 -14.80 16.59 10.44
C ALA A 79 -14.64 15.42 9.47
N PHE A 80 -15.18 15.54 8.24
CA PHE A 80 -14.99 14.53 7.21
C PHE A 80 -13.53 14.42 6.76
N LEU A 81 -12.85 15.55 6.51
CA LEU A 81 -11.45 15.56 6.12
C LEU A 81 -10.55 14.96 7.22
N LEU A 82 -10.86 15.20 8.50
CA LEU A 82 -10.18 14.57 9.63
C LEU A 82 -10.37 13.05 9.63
N ALA A 83 -11.61 12.58 9.48
CA ALA A 83 -11.92 11.15 9.44
C ALA A 83 -11.25 10.45 8.24
N LEU A 84 -11.33 11.05 7.05
CA LEU A 84 -10.73 10.53 5.83
C LEU A 84 -9.20 10.52 5.94
N GLY A 85 -8.60 11.62 6.40
CA GLY A 85 -7.16 11.74 6.58
C GLY A 85 -6.62 10.73 7.58
N GLY A 86 -7.31 10.58 8.72
CA GLY A 86 -7.00 9.57 9.73
C GLY A 86 -7.06 8.14 9.17
N ALA A 87 -8.14 7.80 8.46
CA ALA A 87 -8.31 6.49 7.85
C ALA A 87 -7.26 6.20 6.76
N MET A 88 -6.85 7.20 5.97
CA MET A 88 -5.79 7.05 4.98
C MET A 88 -4.41 6.86 5.64
N LEU A 89 -4.14 7.50 6.78
CA LEU A 89 -2.93 7.27 7.58
C LEU A 89 -2.91 5.86 8.20
N ASP A 90 -4.05 5.40 8.75
CA ASP A 90 -4.23 4.03 9.25
C ASP A 90 -4.09 2.98 8.13
N ALA A 91 -4.44 3.35 6.89
CA ALA A 91 -4.19 2.56 5.69
C ALA A 91 -2.70 2.51 5.26
N GLY A 92 -1.82 3.26 5.92
CA GLY A 92 -0.40 3.31 5.62
C GLY A 92 -0.05 4.18 4.40
N ALA A 93 -0.94 5.09 3.97
CA ALA A 93 -0.68 5.96 2.85
C ALA A 93 0.48 6.94 3.13
N PRO A 94 1.35 7.24 2.14
CA PRO A 94 2.31 8.34 2.22
C PRO A 94 1.62 9.67 2.53
N VAL A 95 2.25 10.53 3.33
CA VAL A 95 1.68 11.83 3.72
C VAL A 95 1.36 12.69 2.50
N VAL A 96 2.23 12.67 1.49
CA VAL A 96 1.99 13.38 0.22
C VAL A 96 0.67 12.97 -0.44
N GLN A 97 0.32 11.67 -0.39
CA GLN A 97 -0.92 11.16 -0.97
C GLN A 97 -2.14 11.57 -0.16
N VAL A 98 -2.04 11.56 1.17
CA VAL A 98 -3.11 12.02 2.07
C VAL A 98 -3.37 13.51 1.83
N GLN A 99 -2.32 14.33 1.87
CA GLN A 99 -2.41 15.78 1.65
C GLN A 99 -3.05 16.11 0.30
N ASP A 100 -2.60 15.44 -0.77
CA ASP A 100 -3.15 15.63 -2.11
C ASP A 100 -4.64 15.26 -2.21
N SER A 101 -5.05 14.20 -1.52
CA SER A 101 -6.43 13.74 -1.51
C SER A 101 -7.32 14.70 -0.74
N LEU A 102 -6.92 15.10 0.48
CA LEU A 102 -7.67 16.05 1.31
C LEU A 102 -7.79 17.41 0.63
N ARG A 103 -6.72 17.92 0.03
CA ARG A 103 -6.73 19.17 -0.74
C ARG A 103 -7.72 19.13 -1.90
N ARG A 104 -7.78 18.03 -2.65
CA ARG A 104 -8.76 17.87 -3.75
C ARG A 104 -10.19 17.79 -3.23
N VAL A 105 -10.44 17.05 -2.16
CA VAL A 105 -11.76 16.98 -1.51
C VAL A 105 -12.19 18.36 -0.99
N ALA A 106 -11.30 19.09 -0.33
CA ALA A 106 -11.59 20.44 0.15
C ALA A 106 -11.92 21.40 -1.01
N ALA A 107 -11.14 21.36 -2.09
CA ALA A 107 -11.34 22.21 -3.26
C ALA A 107 -12.69 21.97 -3.96
N VAL A 108 -13.13 20.72 -4.16
CA VAL A 108 -14.42 20.44 -4.80
C VAL A 108 -15.63 20.79 -3.92
N ASN A 109 -15.40 20.98 -2.62
CA ASN A 109 -16.39 21.45 -1.65
C ASN A 109 -16.28 22.95 -1.33
N GLY A 110 -15.47 23.72 -2.08
CA GLY A 110 -15.37 25.18 -1.93
C GLY A 110 -14.37 25.67 -0.87
N ALA A 111 -13.73 24.77 -0.13
CA ALA A 111 -12.74 25.10 0.91
C ALA A 111 -11.29 25.02 0.38
N SER A 112 -10.99 25.67 -0.74
CA SER A 112 -9.65 25.61 -1.36
C SER A 112 -8.53 26.23 -0.52
N ALA A 113 -8.88 27.08 0.44
CA ALA A 113 -7.97 27.71 1.39
C ALA A 113 -7.70 26.87 2.65
N ALA A 114 -8.25 25.64 2.74
CA ALA A 114 -8.02 24.77 3.87
C ALA A 114 -6.53 24.37 3.98
N GLU A 115 -5.97 24.56 5.16
CA GLU A 115 -4.61 24.17 5.51
C GLU A 115 -4.61 22.86 6.29
N THR A 116 -3.68 21.97 5.97
CA THR A 116 -3.57 20.65 6.61
C THR A 116 -2.16 20.41 7.10
N VAL A 117 -2.02 20.08 8.39
CA VAL A 117 -0.78 19.54 8.97
C VAL A 117 -1.00 18.05 9.21
N ILE A 118 -0.18 17.24 8.56
CA ILE A 118 -0.31 15.78 8.55
C ILE A 118 0.95 15.17 9.15
N LEU A 119 0.79 14.48 10.27
CA LEU A 119 1.81 13.70 10.95
C LEU A 119 1.39 12.23 10.94
N PRO A 120 2.33 11.27 11.13
CA PRO A 120 1.98 9.85 11.11
C PRO A 120 0.95 9.47 12.17
N THR A 121 0.90 10.19 13.29
CA THR A 121 0.02 9.90 14.42
C THR A 121 -0.98 11.01 14.75
N ALA A 122 -1.01 12.09 13.97
CA ALA A 122 -1.88 13.23 14.21
C ALA A 122 -2.22 13.98 12.92
N LEU A 123 -3.44 14.51 12.85
CA LEU A 123 -3.90 15.36 11.77
C LEU A 123 -4.44 16.66 12.37
N VAL A 124 -4.10 17.80 11.78
CA VAL A 124 -4.69 19.10 12.09
C VAL A 124 -5.18 19.71 10.79
N ILE A 125 -6.43 20.14 10.76
CA ILE A 125 -7.06 20.80 9.62
C ILE A 125 -7.60 22.13 10.08
N SER A 126 -7.29 23.17 9.32
CA SER A 126 -7.80 24.52 9.51
C SER A 126 -8.51 24.94 8.23
N SER A 127 -9.79 25.29 8.31
CA SER A 127 -10.53 25.93 7.22
C SER A 127 -10.86 27.36 7.65
N SER A 128 -10.66 28.33 6.76
CA SER A 128 -11.10 29.70 6.97
C SER A 128 -12.09 30.07 5.88
N GLN A 129 -13.32 30.38 6.28
CA GLN A 129 -14.39 30.80 5.39
C GLN A 129 -15.16 31.93 6.07
N ASP A 130 -15.46 33.00 5.32
CA ASP A 130 -16.19 34.19 5.76
C ASP A 130 -15.68 34.81 7.09
N GLY A 131 -14.35 34.81 7.30
CA GLY A 131 -13.71 35.41 8.47
C GLY A 131 -13.73 34.56 9.74
N THR A 132 -14.32 33.36 9.69
CA THR A 132 -14.27 32.37 10.78
C THR A 132 -13.27 31.27 10.46
N THR A 133 -12.38 30.96 11.40
CA THR A 133 -11.39 29.90 11.26
C THR A 133 -11.77 28.72 12.14
N HIS A 134 -12.03 27.58 11.50
CA HIS A 134 -12.32 26.31 12.15
C HIS A 134 -11.08 25.41 12.10
N THR A 135 -10.42 25.28 13.24
CA THR A 135 -9.29 24.36 13.43
C THR A 135 -9.72 23.16 14.23
N ALA A 136 -9.46 21.96 13.72
CA ALA A 136 -9.72 20.72 14.42
C ALA A 136 -8.54 19.76 14.28
N ALA A 137 -8.34 18.93 15.31
CA ALA A 137 -7.24 17.97 15.38
C ALA A 137 -7.76 16.59 15.79
N ALA A 138 -7.13 15.54 15.25
CA ALA A 138 -7.44 14.16 15.58
C ALA A 138 -6.16 13.31 15.65
N GLY A 139 -6.15 12.31 16.53
CA GLY A 139 -5.16 11.24 16.48
C GLY A 139 -5.38 10.35 15.25
N ALA A 140 -4.29 9.83 14.69
CA ALA A 140 -4.30 8.98 13.50
C ALA A 140 -3.21 7.91 13.58
N GLY A 141 -3.14 7.01 12.60
CA GLY A 141 -2.04 6.04 12.44
C GLY A 141 -1.89 5.07 13.61
N SER A 142 -2.97 4.84 14.38
CA SER A 142 -2.98 3.97 15.56
C SER A 142 -3.57 2.60 15.26
N ARG A 143 -4.23 2.45 14.11
CA ARG A 143 -4.90 1.21 13.70
C ARG A 143 -4.21 0.65 12.46
N ALA A 144 -3.98 -0.66 12.45
CA ALA A 144 -3.58 -1.37 11.25
C ALA A 144 -4.84 -1.85 10.51
N LEU A 145 -5.14 -1.26 9.35
CA LEU A 145 -6.29 -1.65 8.55
C LEU A 145 -6.00 -2.92 7.75
N ARG A 146 -7.03 -3.75 7.60
CA ARG A 146 -7.01 -4.88 6.65
C ARG A 146 -7.08 -4.37 5.22
N ILE A 147 -6.64 -5.16 4.24
CA ILE A 147 -6.57 -4.68 2.84
C ILE A 147 -7.97 -4.43 2.24
N ASP A 148 -9.02 -5.14 2.66
CA ASP A 148 -10.41 -4.80 2.31
C ASP A 148 -10.79 -3.39 2.79
N GLN A 149 -10.42 -3.03 4.02
CA GLN A 149 -10.71 -1.72 4.60
C GLN A 149 -9.88 -0.63 3.92
N VAL A 150 -8.59 -0.89 3.66
CA VAL A 150 -7.73 0.02 2.88
C VAL A 150 -8.35 0.29 1.51
N HIS A 151 -8.86 -0.75 0.85
CA HIS A 151 -9.55 -0.60 -0.43
C HIS A 151 -10.76 0.34 -0.29
N GLY A 152 -11.65 0.07 0.68
CA GLY A 152 -12.86 0.89 0.89
C GLY A 152 -12.55 2.35 1.23
N VAL A 153 -11.55 2.61 2.09
CA VAL A 153 -11.12 3.97 2.44
C VAL A 153 -10.65 4.75 1.20
N LEU A 154 -9.89 4.10 0.32
CA LEU A 154 -9.38 4.73 -0.90
C LEU A 154 -10.48 4.92 -1.96
N GLU A 155 -11.47 4.03 -2.03
CA GLU A 155 -12.68 4.24 -2.84
C GLU A 155 -13.47 5.46 -2.35
N VAL A 156 -13.68 5.60 -1.04
CA VAL A 156 -14.33 6.80 -0.47
C VAL A 156 -13.53 8.05 -0.80
N ALA A 157 -12.20 8.00 -0.68
CA ALA A 157 -11.33 9.12 -1.06
C ALA A 157 -11.50 9.52 -2.54
N GLU A 158 -11.56 8.54 -3.45
CA GLU A 158 -11.73 8.78 -4.89
C GLU A 158 -13.12 9.35 -5.22
N GLN A 159 -14.18 8.78 -4.63
CA GLN A 159 -15.56 9.26 -4.81
C GLN A 159 -15.74 10.69 -4.26
N ALA A 160 -15.16 10.98 -3.10
CA ALA A 160 -15.17 12.31 -2.50
C ALA A 160 -14.42 13.34 -3.38
N GLN A 161 -13.27 12.97 -3.95
CA GLN A 161 -12.51 13.84 -4.88
C GLN A 161 -13.28 14.15 -6.16
N ARG A 162 -14.23 13.28 -6.56
CA ARG A 162 -15.12 13.48 -7.71
C ARG A 162 -16.45 14.15 -7.37
N ARG A 163 -16.63 14.59 -6.11
CA ARG A 163 -17.88 15.15 -5.59
C ARG A 163 -19.08 14.20 -5.74
N GLN A 164 -18.82 12.89 -5.64
CA GLN A 164 -19.86 11.84 -5.68
C GLN A 164 -20.40 11.51 -4.29
N LEU A 165 -19.71 11.97 -3.23
CA LEU A 165 -20.13 11.83 -1.84
C LEU A 165 -20.15 13.21 -1.19
N THR A 166 -21.19 13.47 -0.39
CA THR A 166 -21.21 14.62 0.52
C THR A 166 -20.30 14.34 1.72
N PRO A 167 -19.83 15.36 2.46
CA PRO A 167 -19.02 15.16 3.67
C PRO A 167 -19.68 14.26 4.72
N ASN A 168 -20.99 14.42 4.93
CA ASN A 168 -21.75 13.61 5.89
C ASN A 168 -21.86 12.15 5.45
N ASP A 169 -22.20 11.91 4.18
CA ASP A 169 -22.29 10.54 3.63
C ASP A 169 -20.92 9.86 3.64
N GLY A 170 -19.87 10.59 3.29
CA GLY A 170 -18.50 10.10 3.32
C GLY A 170 -18.07 9.70 4.72
N ARG A 171 -18.42 10.48 5.74
CA ARG A 171 -18.11 10.17 7.15
C ARG A 171 -18.90 8.95 7.64
N ALA A 172 -20.19 8.87 7.34
CA ALA A 172 -21.02 7.70 7.66
C ALA A 172 -20.46 6.43 7.01
N ARG A 173 -20.10 6.53 5.73
CA ARG A 173 -19.53 5.40 4.99
C ARG A 173 -18.19 4.93 5.55
N LEU A 174 -17.32 5.85 5.97
CA LEU A 174 -16.06 5.50 6.64
C LEU A 174 -16.31 4.80 7.98
N ALA A 175 -17.28 5.28 8.78
CA ALA A 175 -17.62 4.66 10.05
C ALA A 175 -18.09 3.22 9.85
N GLU A 176 -19.01 2.99 8.91
CA GLU A 176 -19.47 1.64 8.54
C GLU A 176 -18.29 0.74 8.13
N LEU A 177 -17.47 1.19 7.18
CA LEU A 177 -16.34 0.42 6.64
C LEU A 177 -15.32 -0.01 7.70
N LEU A 178 -15.10 0.82 8.72
CA LEU A 178 -14.13 0.54 9.78
C LEU A 178 -14.67 -0.47 10.81
N GLU A 179 -15.99 -0.64 10.90
CA GLU A 179 -16.65 -1.58 11.81
C GLU A 179 -17.00 -2.93 11.16
N VAL A 180 -16.94 -3.04 9.83
CA VAL A 180 -17.25 -4.28 9.11
C VAL A 180 -16.39 -5.47 9.57
N GLU A 181 -17.05 -6.60 9.85
CA GLU A 181 -16.40 -7.86 10.16
C GLU A 181 -15.55 -8.38 8.99
N PRO A 182 -14.44 -9.10 9.26
CA PRO A 182 -13.61 -9.65 8.18
C PRO A 182 -14.41 -10.60 7.26
N PRO A 183 -14.36 -10.41 5.92
CA PRO A 183 -15.14 -11.23 4.99
C PRO A 183 -14.66 -12.69 4.90
N TYR A 184 -13.44 -12.98 5.36
CA TYR A 184 -12.87 -14.32 5.38
C TYR A 184 -12.90 -14.90 6.79
N ARG A 185 -13.27 -16.18 6.89
CA ARG A 185 -13.29 -16.93 8.14
C ARG A 185 -11.89 -16.96 8.81
N PRO A 186 -11.80 -17.07 10.14
CA PRO A 186 -10.52 -17.17 10.84
C PRO A 186 -9.61 -18.29 10.29
N ALA A 187 -10.19 -19.45 9.95
CA ALA A 187 -9.45 -20.57 9.37
C ALA A 187 -8.80 -20.23 8.01
N SER A 188 -9.53 -19.54 7.11
CA SER A 188 -8.95 -19.09 5.84
C SER A 188 -7.84 -18.07 6.03
N ARG A 189 -7.95 -17.19 7.04
CA ARG A 189 -6.90 -16.22 7.36
C ARG A 189 -5.66 -16.91 7.94
N LEU A 190 -5.83 -17.97 8.73
CA LEU A 190 -4.74 -18.80 9.23
C LEU A 190 -4.03 -19.53 8.08
N VAL A 191 -4.79 -20.17 7.18
CA VAL A 191 -4.23 -20.79 5.96
C VAL A 191 -3.50 -19.75 5.11
N GLY A 192 -4.05 -18.54 5.01
CA GLY A 192 -3.37 -17.41 4.37
C GLY A 192 -2.02 -17.07 5.02
N TYR A 193 -1.96 -17.06 6.36
CA TYR A 193 -0.71 -16.83 7.09
C TYR A 193 0.34 -17.92 6.83
N VAL A 194 -0.09 -19.19 6.85
CA VAL A 194 0.78 -20.33 6.53
C VAL A 194 1.30 -20.20 5.10
N GLY A 195 0.42 -19.85 4.16
CA GLY A 195 0.76 -19.63 2.76
C GLY A 195 1.75 -18.49 2.56
N LEU A 196 1.58 -17.35 3.23
CA LEU A 196 2.52 -16.23 3.09
C LEU A 196 3.89 -16.52 3.73
N ALA A 197 3.93 -17.25 4.85
CA ALA A 197 5.20 -17.68 5.45
C ALA A 197 5.92 -18.71 4.56
N ALA A 198 5.21 -19.72 4.07
CA ALA A 198 5.74 -20.72 3.14
C ALA A 198 6.21 -20.09 1.82
N GLY A 199 5.42 -19.16 1.25
CA GLY A 199 5.75 -18.43 0.03
C GLY A 199 7.00 -17.57 0.20
N LEU A 200 7.12 -16.85 1.32
CA LEU A 200 8.33 -16.08 1.59
C LEU A 200 9.56 -16.99 1.80
N ALA A 201 9.40 -18.15 2.43
CA ALA A 201 10.48 -19.12 2.57
C ALA A 201 11.01 -19.60 1.20
N LEU A 202 10.11 -19.85 0.24
CA LEU A 202 10.48 -20.16 -1.16
C LEU A 202 11.23 -19.01 -1.83
N VAL A 203 10.79 -17.77 -1.62
CA VAL A 203 11.44 -16.57 -2.19
C VAL A 203 12.85 -16.37 -1.61
N LEU A 204 13.05 -16.66 -0.32
CA LEU A 204 14.34 -16.58 0.36
C LEU A 204 15.28 -17.75 0.03
N GLY A 205 14.88 -18.68 -0.85
CA GLY A 205 15.68 -19.83 -1.25
C GLY A 205 15.76 -20.92 -0.18
N GLY A 206 14.69 -21.10 0.60
CA GLY A 206 14.55 -22.22 1.53
C GLY A 206 14.36 -23.55 0.83
N SER A 207 14.83 -24.62 1.47
CA SER A 207 14.51 -26.00 1.09
C SER A 207 13.03 -26.32 1.34
N PHE A 208 12.55 -27.47 0.85
CA PHE A 208 11.20 -27.93 1.18
C PHE A 208 10.95 -28.06 2.69
N VAL A 209 11.98 -28.47 3.45
CA VAL A 209 11.90 -28.56 4.91
C VAL A 209 11.77 -27.17 5.53
N ASP A 210 12.51 -26.17 5.02
CA ASP A 210 12.40 -24.79 5.47
C ASP A 210 11.00 -24.21 5.21
N VAL A 211 10.38 -24.58 4.09
CA VAL A 211 9.02 -24.14 3.74
C VAL A 211 7.99 -24.73 4.70
N LEU A 212 8.08 -26.03 5.00
CA LEU A 212 7.19 -26.68 5.98
C LEU A 212 7.38 -26.08 7.37
N LEU A 213 8.64 -25.88 7.79
CA LEU A 213 8.98 -25.28 9.06
C LEU A 213 8.48 -23.84 9.14
N ALA A 214 8.65 -23.04 8.09
CA ALA A 214 8.16 -21.68 8.03
C ALA A 214 6.62 -21.62 8.12
N GLY A 215 5.93 -22.54 7.44
CA GLY A 215 4.49 -22.68 7.56
C GLY A 215 4.02 -23.04 8.98
N ALA A 216 4.69 -24.01 9.62
CA ALA A 216 4.35 -24.45 10.97
C ALA A 216 4.61 -23.36 12.03
N LEU A 217 5.80 -22.74 12.00
CA LEU A 217 6.15 -21.63 12.89
C LEU A 217 5.23 -20.43 12.62
N GLY A 218 4.89 -20.17 11.35
CA GLY A 218 3.95 -19.13 10.96
C GLY A 218 2.54 -19.37 11.53
N ALA A 219 2.05 -20.61 11.50
CA ALA A 219 0.79 -20.95 12.16
C ALA A 219 0.82 -20.65 13.67
N GLY A 220 1.95 -20.95 14.34
CA GLY A 220 2.17 -20.59 15.74
C GLY A 220 2.12 -19.08 15.98
N VAL A 221 2.82 -18.29 15.15
CA VAL A 221 2.79 -16.82 15.22
C VAL A 221 1.38 -16.29 14.99
N ALA A 222 0.64 -16.83 14.01
CA ALA A 222 -0.74 -16.43 13.76
C ALA A 222 -1.66 -16.74 14.96
N ALA A 223 -1.49 -17.90 15.60
CA ALA A 223 -2.25 -18.25 16.80
C ALA A 223 -1.97 -17.29 17.96
N VAL A 224 -0.71 -16.92 18.18
CA VAL A 224 -0.33 -15.90 19.18
C VAL A 224 -0.97 -14.56 18.86
N GLN A 225 -0.95 -14.11 17.59
CA GLN A 225 -1.57 -12.84 17.19
C GLN A 225 -3.09 -12.82 17.43
N VAL A 226 -3.79 -13.94 17.17
CA VAL A 226 -5.23 -14.05 17.46
C VAL A 226 -5.50 -13.96 18.97
N GLY A 227 -4.66 -14.59 19.80
CA GLY A 227 -4.78 -14.51 21.26
C GLY A 227 -4.44 -13.12 21.81
N ALA A 228 -3.40 -12.49 21.26
CA ALA A 228 -2.90 -11.17 21.67
C ALA A 228 -3.82 -10.02 21.25
N GLY A 229 -4.78 -10.23 20.34
CA GLY A 229 -5.81 -9.24 20.00
C GLY A 229 -6.68 -8.82 21.20
N ARG A 230 -6.63 -9.57 22.31
CA ARG A 230 -7.30 -9.25 23.57
C ARG A 230 -6.46 -8.39 24.53
N TRP A 231 -5.19 -8.17 24.23
CA TRP A 231 -4.26 -7.48 25.12
C TRP A 231 -4.23 -5.98 24.83
N ALA A 232 -3.95 -5.18 25.86
CA ALA A 232 -3.80 -3.74 25.70
C ALA A 232 -2.67 -3.41 24.71
N SER A 233 -2.85 -2.32 23.95
CA SER A 233 -1.89 -1.88 22.90
C SER A 233 -0.45 -1.75 23.41
N VAL A 234 -0.26 -1.38 24.69
CA VAL A 234 1.05 -1.27 25.35
C VAL A 234 1.85 -2.58 25.31
N TYR A 235 1.18 -3.74 25.28
CA TYR A 235 1.84 -5.05 25.26
C TYR A 235 2.17 -5.57 23.86
N GLN A 236 1.79 -4.87 22.79
CA GLN A 236 2.08 -5.32 21.42
C GLN A 236 3.58 -5.44 21.15
N SER A 237 4.40 -4.57 21.74
CA SER A 237 5.87 -4.68 21.67
C SER A 237 6.40 -5.99 22.29
N LEU A 238 5.78 -6.49 23.36
CA LEU A 238 6.14 -7.77 23.98
C LEU A 238 5.74 -8.95 23.11
N VAL A 239 4.64 -8.85 22.36
CA VAL A 239 4.19 -9.89 21.42
C VAL A 239 5.20 -10.03 20.28
N VAL A 240 5.69 -8.91 19.73
CA VAL A 240 6.73 -8.91 18.69
C VAL A 240 8.01 -9.57 19.22
N LEU A 241 8.49 -9.13 20.39
CA LEU A 241 9.69 -9.67 21.04
C LEU A 241 9.54 -11.18 21.34
N GLY A 242 8.42 -11.58 21.92
CA GLY A 242 8.14 -12.96 22.31
C GLY A 242 7.98 -13.90 21.12
N CYS A 243 7.30 -13.47 20.05
CA CYS A 243 7.22 -14.24 18.81
C CYS A 243 8.60 -14.41 18.18
N ALA A 244 9.40 -13.34 18.09
CA ALA A 244 10.76 -13.41 17.55
C ALA A 244 11.65 -14.37 18.34
N PHE A 245 11.60 -14.29 19.67
CA PHE A 245 12.31 -15.19 20.57
C PHE A 245 11.86 -16.65 20.40
N GLY A 246 10.55 -16.92 20.44
CA GLY A 246 10.02 -18.28 20.31
C GLY A 246 10.32 -18.92 18.96
N VAL A 247 10.14 -18.18 17.86
CA VAL A 247 10.47 -18.63 16.50
C VAL A 247 11.98 -18.92 16.40
N ALA A 248 12.83 -18.03 16.91
CA ALA A 248 14.28 -18.22 16.90
C ALA A 248 14.72 -19.42 17.74
N CYS A 249 14.18 -19.61 18.95
CA CYS A 249 14.45 -20.80 19.77
C CYS A 249 14.09 -22.08 19.02
N ALA A 250 12.90 -22.15 18.43
CA ALA A 250 12.46 -23.33 17.69
C ALA A 250 13.35 -23.61 16.48
N ALA A 251 13.66 -22.58 15.68
CA ALA A 251 14.53 -22.72 14.50
C ALA A 251 15.96 -23.15 14.88
N LEU A 252 16.53 -22.60 15.94
CA LEU A 252 17.90 -22.91 16.39
C LEU A 252 18.01 -24.26 17.11
N LEU A 253 16.97 -24.70 17.84
CA LEU A 253 16.95 -26.04 18.41
C LEU A 253 16.81 -27.09 17.31
N LEU A 254 15.98 -26.83 16.30
CA LEU A 254 15.81 -27.76 15.20
C LEU A 254 17.07 -27.91 14.34
N SER A 255 17.85 -26.84 14.16
CA SER A 255 19.13 -26.93 13.44
C SER A 255 20.16 -27.84 14.11
N ARG A 256 20.01 -28.14 15.42
CA ARG A 256 20.86 -29.11 16.14
C ARG A 256 20.51 -30.57 15.87
N THR A 257 19.33 -30.85 15.30
CA THR A 257 18.87 -32.22 15.05
C THR A 257 19.47 -32.87 13.80
N GLY A 258 20.37 -32.16 13.09
CA GLY A 258 20.98 -32.64 11.84
C GLY A 258 20.09 -32.46 10.60
N LEU A 259 18.88 -31.90 10.75
CA LEU A 259 18.04 -31.45 9.64
C LEU A 259 18.76 -30.34 8.87
N GLN A 260 18.88 -30.50 7.54
CA GLN A 260 19.45 -29.50 6.64
C GLN A 260 18.46 -28.34 6.46
N THR A 261 18.38 -27.45 7.45
CA THR A 261 17.50 -26.28 7.45
C THR A 261 18.30 -24.99 7.47
N SER A 262 17.85 -24.00 6.70
CA SER A 262 18.34 -22.64 6.75
C SER A 262 17.69 -21.90 7.92
N ALA A 263 18.44 -21.73 9.01
CA ALA A 263 17.96 -21.02 10.19
C ALA A 263 17.48 -19.59 9.84
N ARG A 264 18.15 -18.91 8.89
CA ARG A 264 17.73 -17.60 8.36
C ARG A 264 16.30 -17.64 7.82
N VAL A 265 16.01 -18.59 6.93
CA VAL A 265 14.69 -18.71 6.29
C VAL A 265 13.64 -19.06 7.34
N ALA A 266 13.95 -20.02 8.22
CA ALA A 266 13.08 -20.48 9.29
C ALA A 266 12.75 -19.39 10.32
N MET A 267 13.61 -18.38 10.49
CA MET A 267 13.35 -17.25 11.39
C MET A 267 12.61 -16.10 10.70
N ILE A 268 13.05 -15.71 9.49
CA ILE A 268 12.51 -14.53 8.81
C ILE A 268 11.09 -14.78 8.30
N ALA A 269 10.86 -15.93 7.66
CA ALA A 269 9.61 -16.17 6.94
C ALA A 269 8.36 -16.23 7.85
N PRO A 270 8.40 -16.88 9.03
CA PRO A 270 7.27 -16.85 9.98
C PRO A 270 6.96 -15.48 10.56
N LEU A 271 7.96 -14.60 10.65
CA LEU A 271 7.85 -13.27 11.29
C LEU A 271 7.47 -12.17 10.29
N VAL A 272 7.12 -12.52 9.06
CA VAL A 272 6.90 -11.56 7.97
C VAL A 272 5.88 -10.47 8.27
N THR A 273 4.81 -10.75 9.02
CA THR A 273 3.81 -9.72 9.36
C THR A 273 4.32 -8.72 10.40
N PHE A 274 5.37 -9.08 11.14
CA PHE A 274 6.08 -8.16 12.03
C PHE A 274 7.22 -7.42 11.34
N LEU A 275 7.56 -7.74 10.08
CA LEU A 275 8.58 -7.00 9.36
C LEU A 275 7.99 -5.65 8.91
N PRO A 276 8.54 -4.51 9.37
CA PRO A 276 7.99 -3.19 9.07
C PRO A 276 8.37 -2.71 7.65
N GLY A 277 8.35 -3.59 6.65
CA GLY A 277 8.80 -3.29 5.28
C GLY A 277 8.01 -2.16 4.63
N ALA A 278 6.68 -2.19 4.75
CA ALA A 278 5.82 -1.11 4.26
C ALA A 278 6.06 0.19 5.04
N LEU A 279 6.15 0.14 6.38
CA LEU A 279 6.37 1.32 7.21
C LEU A 279 7.70 2.02 6.89
N LEU A 280 8.77 1.24 6.72
CA LEU A 280 10.10 1.73 6.34
C LEU A 280 10.10 2.33 4.94
N THR A 281 9.45 1.66 3.98
CA THR A 281 9.37 2.15 2.59
C THR A 281 8.57 3.44 2.52
N THR A 282 7.40 3.49 3.16
CA THR A 282 6.58 4.71 3.21
C THR A 282 7.30 5.84 3.94
N GLY A 283 8.04 5.56 5.01
CA GLY A 283 8.88 6.56 5.68
C GLY A 283 9.96 7.14 4.76
N ALA A 284 10.60 6.29 3.94
CA ALA A 284 11.57 6.74 2.95
C ALA A 284 10.92 7.53 1.80
N ILE A 285 9.70 7.18 1.37
CA ILE A 285 8.90 7.97 0.41
C ILE A 285 8.56 9.34 1.00
N ASP A 286 8.14 9.41 2.26
CA ASP A 286 7.84 10.68 2.94
C ASP A 286 9.09 11.57 3.04
N LEU A 287 10.26 11.00 3.35
CA LEU A 287 11.53 11.74 3.30
C LEU A 287 11.85 12.24 1.88
N ALA A 288 11.72 11.39 0.86
CA ALA A 288 11.98 11.74 -0.53
C ALA A 288 11.04 12.84 -1.06
N THR A 289 9.83 12.92 -0.48
CA THR A 289 8.81 13.94 -0.81
C THR A 289 8.81 15.14 0.15
N ARG A 290 9.88 15.28 0.96
CA ARG A 290 10.12 16.39 1.90
C ARG A 290 9.15 16.45 3.10
N HIS A 291 8.41 15.40 3.38
CA HIS A 291 7.67 15.22 4.63
C HIS A 291 8.60 14.68 5.73
N MET A 292 9.56 15.51 6.14
CA MET A 292 10.69 15.10 6.99
C MET A 292 10.26 14.52 8.34
N VAL A 293 9.33 15.19 9.05
CA VAL A 293 8.87 14.75 10.37
C VAL A 293 8.14 13.40 10.26
N ALA A 294 7.29 13.25 9.25
CA ALA A 294 6.55 12.01 9.05
C ALA A 294 7.46 10.85 8.66
N GLY A 295 8.39 11.10 7.73
CA GLY A 295 9.37 10.11 7.30
C GLY A 295 10.27 9.65 8.44
N ALA A 296 10.81 10.59 9.23
CA ALA A 296 11.65 10.27 10.38
C ALA A 296 10.89 9.45 11.44
N ALA A 297 9.65 9.83 11.78
CA ALA A 297 8.85 9.10 12.76
C ALA A 297 8.47 7.68 12.30
N ARG A 298 8.12 7.49 11.01
CA ARG A 298 7.86 6.14 10.45
C ARG A 298 9.11 5.27 10.43
N LEU A 299 10.27 5.84 10.08
CA LEU A 299 11.55 5.12 10.14
C LEU A 299 11.93 4.76 11.58
N ALA A 300 11.73 5.66 12.55
CA ALA A 300 12.00 5.38 13.96
C ALA A 300 11.08 4.26 14.51
N GLY A 301 9.79 4.29 14.17
CA GLY A 301 8.84 3.23 14.54
C GLY A 301 9.20 1.88 13.93
N GLY A 302 9.54 1.85 12.64
CA GLY A 302 10.01 0.64 11.97
C GLY A 302 11.35 0.14 12.55
N GLY A 303 12.28 1.04 12.86
CA GLY A 303 13.55 0.72 13.51
C GLY A 303 13.36 0.11 14.90
N MET A 304 12.45 0.66 15.72
CA MET A 304 12.10 0.09 17.02
C MET A 304 11.53 -1.34 16.88
N GLN A 305 10.63 -1.56 15.92
CA GLN A 305 10.09 -2.89 15.66
C GLN A 305 11.17 -3.89 15.21
N LEU A 306 12.10 -3.47 14.34
CA LEU A 306 13.26 -4.27 13.97
C LEU A 306 14.18 -4.57 15.15
N LEU A 307 14.38 -3.60 16.06
CA LEU A 307 15.19 -3.79 17.26
C LEU A 307 14.55 -4.82 18.20
N LEU A 308 13.23 -4.78 18.41
CA LEU A 308 12.51 -5.79 19.20
C LEU A 308 12.65 -7.19 18.59
N LEU A 309 12.49 -7.31 17.27
CA LEU A 309 12.72 -8.58 16.56
C LEU A 309 14.17 -9.05 16.74
N ALA A 310 15.14 -8.15 16.56
CA ALA A 310 16.56 -8.48 16.68
C ALA A 310 16.95 -8.89 18.11
N LEU A 311 16.41 -8.22 19.13
CA LEU A 311 16.59 -8.59 20.54
C LEU A 311 16.00 -9.96 20.85
N GLY A 312 14.81 -10.27 20.34
CA GLY A 312 14.20 -11.60 20.50
C GLY A 312 15.05 -12.71 19.87
N ILE A 313 15.50 -12.49 18.62
CA ILE A 313 16.35 -13.45 17.90
C ILE A 313 17.71 -13.64 18.58
N THR A 314 18.40 -12.56 18.95
CA THR A 314 19.71 -12.64 19.61
C THR A 314 19.59 -13.20 21.02
N GLY A 315 18.53 -12.86 21.76
CA GLY A 315 18.24 -13.46 23.07
C GLY A 315 18.05 -14.97 22.99
N ALA A 316 17.31 -15.45 21.99
CA ALA A 316 17.15 -16.88 21.73
C ALA A 316 18.48 -17.55 21.35
N ALA A 317 19.29 -16.90 20.51
CA ALA A 317 20.61 -17.40 20.12
C ALA A 317 21.55 -17.59 21.30
N ASN A 318 21.59 -16.60 22.21
CA ASN A 318 22.37 -16.66 23.44
C ASN A 318 21.86 -17.77 24.39
N LEU A 319 20.54 -17.92 24.53
CA LEU A 319 19.97 -18.96 25.38
C LEU A 319 20.26 -20.36 24.86
N VAL A 320 20.11 -20.58 23.55
CA VAL A 320 20.40 -21.89 22.94
C VAL A 320 21.90 -22.16 22.91
N GLY A 321 22.75 -21.12 22.91
CA GLY A 321 24.20 -21.24 22.84
C GLY A 321 24.69 -21.48 21.41
N VAL A 322 24.07 -20.82 20.42
CA VAL A 322 24.47 -20.86 19.01
C VAL A 322 24.85 -19.46 18.59
N PRO A 323 26.06 -19.22 18.04
CA PRO A 323 26.44 -17.91 17.56
C PRO A 323 25.40 -17.39 16.55
N SER A 324 24.91 -16.16 16.74
CA SER A 324 23.94 -15.50 15.86
C SER A 324 24.45 -15.32 14.41
N ALA A 325 25.74 -15.59 14.16
CA ALA A 325 26.33 -15.77 12.84
C ALA A 325 25.69 -16.88 11.98
N VAL A 326 24.90 -17.80 12.57
CA VAL A 326 24.13 -18.81 11.80
C VAL A 326 23.08 -18.16 10.88
N LEU A 327 22.68 -16.90 11.13
CA LEU A 327 21.87 -16.09 10.20
C LEU A 327 22.61 -15.74 8.90
N ALA A 328 23.95 -15.72 8.89
CA ALA A 328 24.76 -15.45 7.71
C ALA A 328 24.98 -16.69 6.82
N GLY A 329 24.70 -17.90 7.34
CA GLY A 329 24.85 -19.16 6.63
C GLY A 329 24.02 -19.22 5.33
N ALA A 330 24.64 -19.73 4.27
CA ALA A 330 23.97 -19.97 3.00
C ALA A 330 22.94 -21.10 3.15
N SER A 331 21.77 -20.93 2.53
CA SER A 331 20.76 -21.99 2.42
C SER A 331 21.36 -23.19 1.67
N GLY A 332 21.58 -24.29 2.37
CA GLY A 332 21.89 -25.57 1.75
C GLY A 332 20.63 -26.17 1.14
N GLY A 333 20.41 -26.00 -0.16
CA GLY A 333 19.32 -26.72 -0.84
C GLY A 333 18.88 -26.16 -2.19
N GLN A 334 19.51 -26.66 -3.26
CA GLN A 334 19.07 -26.70 -4.66
C GLN A 334 18.73 -25.35 -5.36
N PRO A 335 19.46 -24.96 -6.44
CA PRO A 335 19.08 -23.83 -7.28
C PRO A 335 17.87 -24.20 -8.13
N GLN A 336 16.66 -24.00 -7.61
CA GLN A 336 15.46 -24.34 -8.36
C GLN A 336 14.91 -23.09 -9.04
N LEU A 337 15.21 -22.99 -10.35
CA LEU A 337 14.80 -21.94 -11.28
C LEU A 337 13.33 -21.48 -11.14
N VAL A 338 12.45 -22.38 -10.70
CA VAL A 338 11.00 -22.21 -10.62
C VAL A 338 10.52 -21.83 -9.20
N TRP A 339 11.25 -22.18 -8.16
CA TRP A 339 10.77 -22.11 -6.77
C TRP A 339 10.46 -20.70 -6.29
N PRO A 340 11.31 -19.69 -6.55
CA PRO A 340 10.99 -18.33 -6.13
C PRO A 340 9.73 -17.77 -6.81
N TRP A 341 9.43 -18.14 -8.06
CA TRP A 341 8.21 -17.71 -8.76
C TRP A 341 6.95 -18.31 -8.15
N VAL A 342 7.00 -19.61 -7.82
CA VAL A 342 5.94 -20.27 -7.06
C VAL A 342 5.81 -19.64 -5.68
N GLY A 343 6.94 -19.28 -5.06
CA GLY A 343 7.00 -18.55 -3.80
C GLY A 343 6.29 -17.21 -3.85
N VAL A 344 6.53 -16.40 -4.88
CA VAL A 344 5.84 -15.10 -5.06
C VAL A 344 4.33 -15.28 -5.19
N LEU A 345 3.88 -16.28 -5.96
CA LEU A 345 2.46 -16.58 -6.12
C LEU A 345 1.82 -17.07 -4.81
N LEU A 346 2.46 -18.02 -4.13
CA LEU A 346 2.00 -18.55 -2.86
C LEU A 346 1.98 -17.47 -1.78
N TYR A 347 3.01 -16.61 -1.75
CA TYR A 347 3.10 -15.44 -0.89
C TYR A 347 1.93 -14.48 -1.15
N GLY A 348 1.70 -14.12 -2.40
CA GLY A 348 0.62 -13.20 -2.78
C GLY A 348 -0.77 -13.75 -2.48
N LEU A 349 -1.00 -15.05 -2.74
CA LEU A 349 -2.26 -15.72 -2.38
C LEU A 349 -2.45 -15.77 -0.86
N GLY A 350 -1.39 -16.06 -0.12
CA GLY A 350 -1.39 -16.04 1.34
C GLY A 350 -1.73 -14.66 1.90
N VAL A 351 -1.11 -13.60 1.38
CA VAL A 351 -1.44 -12.20 1.71
C VAL A 351 -2.90 -11.91 1.40
N CYS A 352 -3.40 -12.32 0.23
CA CYS A 352 -4.79 -12.08 -0.18
C CYS A 352 -5.79 -12.72 0.79
N LEU A 353 -5.54 -13.96 1.21
CA LEU A 353 -6.38 -14.67 2.18
C LEU A 353 -6.26 -14.10 3.60
N HIS A 354 -5.04 -13.82 4.06
CA HIS A 354 -4.78 -13.36 5.43
C HIS A 354 -5.35 -11.95 5.68
N HIS A 355 -5.10 -11.03 4.74
CA HIS A 355 -5.50 -9.62 4.83
C HIS A 355 -6.84 -9.31 4.17
N CYS A 356 -7.63 -10.35 3.86
CA CYS A 356 -9.02 -10.23 3.40
C CYS A 356 -9.18 -9.45 2.09
N VAL A 357 -8.29 -9.64 1.12
CA VAL A 357 -8.35 -8.94 -0.17
C VAL A 357 -9.64 -9.29 -0.93
N ARG A 358 -10.26 -8.28 -1.55
CA ARG A 358 -11.41 -8.44 -2.47
C ARG A 358 -11.04 -9.33 -3.66
N ARG A 359 -11.92 -10.26 -4.04
CA ARG A 359 -11.62 -11.29 -5.05
C ARG A 359 -11.19 -10.70 -6.40
N GLU A 360 -11.76 -9.56 -6.76
CA GLU A 360 -11.44 -8.86 -8.02
C GLU A 360 -10.01 -8.31 -8.04
N ALA A 361 -9.46 -7.99 -6.86
CA ALA A 361 -8.12 -7.42 -6.71
C ALA A 361 -6.99 -8.46 -6.70
N VAL A 362 -7.30 -9.73 -6.43
CA VAL A 362 -6.30 -10.80 -6.26
C VAL A 362 -5.40 -10.94 -7.49
N GLY A 363 -6.00 -11.01 -8.69
CA GLY A 363 -5.23 -11.15 -9.93
C GLY A 363 -4.28 -9.97 -10.19
N TRP A 364 -4.71 -8.75 -9.86
CA TRP A 364 -3.89 -7.54 -10.00
C TRP A 364 -2.72 -7.51 -9.01
N ILE A 365 -2.97 -7.89 -7.75
CA ILE A 365 -1.91 -7.96 -6.73
C ILE A 365 -0.85 -9.00 -7.12
N LEU A 366 -1.28 -10.18 -7.57
CA LEU A 366 -0.35 -11.22 -8.03
C LEU A 366 0.49 -10.76 -9.21
N LEU A 367 -0.12 -10.06 -10.17
CA LEU A 367 0.61 -9.50 -11.31
C LEU A 367 1.66 -8.46 -10.85
N VAL A 368 1.28 -7.54 -9.97
CA VAL A 368 2.21 -6.52 -9.42
C VAL A 368 3.36 -7.18 -8.67
N LEU A 369 3.10 -8.20 -7.86
CA LEU A 369 4.13 -8.96 -7.15
C LEU A 369 5.09 -9.69 -8.10
N LEU A 370 4.57 -10.34 -9.14
CA LEU A 370 5.39 -11.00 -10.16
C LEU A 370 6.29 -10.00 -10.90
N VAL A 371 5.76 -8.83 -11.26
CA VAL A 371 6.51 -7.77 -11.94
C VAL A 371 7.57 -7.18 -11.01
N ALA A 372 7.23 -6.94 -9.74
CA ALA A 372 8.17 -6.46 -8.74
C ALA A 372 9.36 -7.42 -8.59
N TYR A 373 9.08 -8.72 -8.42
CA TYR A 373 10.10 -9.75 -8.31
C TYR A 373 10.92 -9.89 -9.61
N ALA A 374 10.27 -9.88 -10.77
CA ALA A 374 10.95 -9.92 -12.07
C ALA A 374 11.91 -8.74 -12.25
N GLY A 375 11.46 -7.53 -11.91
CA GLY A 375 12.29 -6.32 -11.94
C GLY A 375 13.48 -6.44 -10.98
N GLN A 376 13.28 -7.01 -9.78
CA GLN A 376 14.38 -7.26 -8.84
C GLN A 376 15.38 -8.29 -9.36
N VAL A 377 14.93 -9.38 -9.99
CA VAL A 377 15.82 -10.37 -10.62
C VAL A 377 16.65 -9.75 -11.73
N VAL A 378 16.03 -8.96 -12.62
CA VAL A 378 16.73 -8.27 -13.70
C VAL A 378 17.70 -7.23 -13.14
N GLY A 379 17.25 -6.37 -12.22
CA GLY A 379 18.10 -5.36 -11.62
C GLY A 379 19.27 -5.94 -10.83
N GLY A 380 19.07 -7.09 -10.16
CA GLY A 380 20.13 -7.80 -9.45
C GLY A 380 21.23 -8.32 -10.38
N VAL A 381 20.91 -8.66 -11.62
CA VAL A 381 21.90 -9.14 -12.60
C VAL A 381 22.69 -7.99 -13.22
N PHE A 382 22.03 -6.89 -13.55
CA PHE A 382 22.69 -5.77 -14.23
C PHE A 382 23.38 -4.79 -13.29
N PHE A 383 22.83 -4.58 -12.10
CA PHE A 383 23.27 -3.51 -11.18
C PHE A 383 23.61 -4.03 -9.77
N GLY A 384 23.20 -5.25 -9.42
CA GLY A 384 23.43 -5.84 -8.11
C GLY A 384 22.65 -5.17 -6.97
N GLY A 385 22.95 -5.62 -5.74
CA GLY A 385 22.63 -4.97 -4.45
C GLY A 385 21.29 -4.23 -4.35
N ALA A 386 21.36 -3.02 -3.78
CA ALA A 386 20.20 -2.15 -3.52
C ALA A 386 19.46 -1.68 -4.79
N VAL A 387 20.16 -1.63 -5.93
CA VAL A 387 19.60 -1.16 -7.20
C VAL A 387 18.57 -2.15 -7.77
N SER A 388 18.68 -3.44 -7.40
CA SER A 388 17.67 -4.45 -7.75
C SER A 388 16.26 -4.06 -7.30
N ALA A 389 16.12 -3.57 -6.07
CA ALA A 389 14.84 -3.16 -5.51
C ALA A 389 14.28 -1.89 -6.17
N PHE A 390 15.15 -0.97 -6.61
CA PHE A 390 14.75 0.17 -7.45
C PHE A 390 14.10 -0.31 -8.75
N VAL A 391 14.72 -1.25 -9.47
CA VAL A 391 14.19 -1.76 -10.74
C VAL A 391 12.86 -2.49 -10.53
N GLY A 392 12.73 -3.27 -9.46
CA GLY A 392 11.47 -3.90 -9.06
C GLY A 392 10.36 -2.88 -8.80
N ALA A 393 10.65 -1.85 -7.99
CA ALA A 393 9.71 -0.79 -7.66
C ALA A 393 9.32 0.06 -8.88
N LEU A 394 10.29 0.39 -9.73
CA LEU A 394 10.09 1.11 -10.99
C LEU A 394 9.15 0.35 -11.94
N ALA A 395 9.35 -0.97 -12.08
CA ALA A 395 8.57 -1.80 -13.00
C ALA A 395 7.13 -2.05 -12.51
N MET A 396 6.96 -2.30 -11.21
CA MET A 396 5.64 -2.67 -10.65
C MET A 396 4.67 -1.47 -10.59
N THR A 397 5.20 -0.26 -10.45
CA THR A 397 4.41 0.95 -10.20
C THR A 397 3.49 1.34 -11.37
N PRO A 398 3.95 1.39 -12.64
CA PRO A 398 3.06 1.59 -13.79
C PRO A 398 1.98 0.51 -13.92
N VAL A 399 2.29 -0.74 -13.57
CA VAL A 399 1.33 -1.86 -13.59
C VAL A 399 0.25 -1.66 -12.54
N ALA A 400 0.62 -1.24 -11.33
CA ALA A 400 -0.35 -0.89 -10.29
C ALA A 400 -1.22 0.32 -10.66
N MET A 401 -0.65 1.35 -11.29
CA MET A 401 -1.43 2.47 -11.84
C MET A 401 -2.42 2.02 -12.91
N PHE A 402 -1.96 1.13 -13.80
CA PHE A 402 -2.82 0.58 -14.85
C PHE A 402 -3.94 -0.28 -14.27
N ALA A 403 -3.66 -1.06 -13.22
CA ALA A 403 -4.67 -1.80 -12.48
C ALA A 403 -5.72 -0.84 -11.89
N ALA A 404 -5.29 0.21 -11.18
CA ALA A 404 -6.18 1.21 -10.57
C ALA A 404 -7.07 1.96 -11.59
N ALA A 405 -6.66 2.03 -12.86
CA ALA A 405 -7.48 2.63 -13.92
C ALA A 405 -8.60 1.72 -14.45
N ARG A 406 -8.72 0.47 -13.95
CA ARG A 406 -9.74 -0.49 -14.39
C ARG A 406 -10.97 -0.49 -13.48
N PRO A 407 -12.17 -0.72 -14.03
CA PRO A 407 -13.41 -0.74 -13.23
C PRO A 407 -13.41 -1.76 -12.08
N ALA A 408 -12.72 -2.89 -12.25
CA ALA A 408 -12.56 -3.94 -11.23
C ALA A 408 -11.15 -3.95 -10.60
N GLY A 409 -10.38 -2.89 -10.83
CA GLY A 409 -9.00 -2.80 -10.36
C GLY A 409 -8.91 -2.23 -8.95
N PRO A 410 -7.98 -2.72 -8.11
CA PRO A 410 -7.77 -2.15 -6.79
C PRO A 410 -7.13 -0.77 -6.87
N PRO A 411 -7.35 0.10 -5.86
CA PRO A 411 -6.57 1.30 -5.67
C PRO A 411 -5.07 1.00 -5.68
N MET A 412 -4.28 1.92 -6.21
CA MET A 412 -2.84 1.69 -6.44
C MET A 412 -2.08 1.28 -5.17
N LEU A 413 -2.39 1.90 -4.03
CA LEU A 413 -1.75 1.57 -2.75
C LEU A 413 -2.06 0.12 -2.32
N VAL A 414 -3.29 -0.35 -2.53
CA VAL A 414 -3.71 -1.75 -2.26
C VAL A 414 -2.89 -2.73 -3.10
N ALA A 415 -2.63 -2.39 -4.36
CA ALA A 415 -1.87 -3.23 -5.27
C ALA A 415 -0.38 -3.31 -4.90
N ILE A 416 0.20 -2.23 -4.37
CA ILE A 416 1.64 -2.10 -4.10
C ILE A 416 2.03 -2.56 -2.68
N LEU A 417 1.14 -2.41 -1.70
CA LEU A 417 1.48 -2.67 -0.29
C LEU A 417 2.12 -4.06 -0.05
N PRO A 418 1.59 -5.17 -0.64
CA PRO A 418 2.22 -6.49 -0.51
C PRO A 418 3.63 -6.58 -1.10
N ALA A 419 3.91 -5.77 -2.13
CA ALA A 419 5.22 -5.74 -2.77
C ALA A 419 6.28 -5.07 -1.90
N PHE A 420 5.93 -4.09 -1.05
CA PHE A 420 6.88 -3.51 -0.09
C PHE A 420 7.35 -4.51 0.96
N TRP A 421 6.48 -5.42 1.37
CA TRP A 421 6.87 -6.54 2.24
C TRP A 421 7.74 -7.56 1.50
N LEU A 422 7.45 -7.81 0.21
CA LEU A 422 8.19 -8.77 -0.62
C LEU A 422 9.57 -8.27 -1.07
N LEU A 423 9.76 -6.98 -1.35
CA LEU A 423 11.04 -6.39 -1.80
C LEU A 423 12.13 -6.38 -0.70
N VAL A 424 11.82 -6.95 0.47
CA VAL A 424 12.75 -7.26 1.57
C VAL A 424 13.50 -6.08 2.23
N PRO A 425 13.03 -4.81 2.26
CA PRO A 425 13.72 -3.80 3.08
C PRO A 425 13.71 -4.20 4.56
N GLY A 426 12.58 -4.73 5.06
CA GLY A 426 12.44 -5.15 6.46
C GLY A 426 13.33 -6.34 6.83
N ALA A 427 13.39 -7.38 5.99
CA ALA A 427 14.18 -8.56 6.34
C ALA A 427 15.70 -8.32 6.20
N LEU A 428 16.14 -7.55 5.21
CA LEU A 428 17.55 -7.14 5.10
C LEU A 428 17.97 -6.31 6.31
N SER A 429 17.13 -5.36 6.74
CA SER A 429 17.40 -4.60 7.98
C SER A 429 17.45 -5.50 9.19
N LEU A 430 16.54 -6.47 9.33
CA LEU A 430 16.55 -7.41 10.44
C LEU A 430 17.84 -8.26 10.48
N VAL A 431 18.28 -8.77 9.33
CA VAL A 431 19.55 -9.50 9.19
C VAL A 431 20.73 -8.61 9.58
N GLY A 432 20.75 -7.36 9.12
CA GLY A 432 21.78 -6.39 9.51
C GLY A 432 21.81 -6.12 11.01
N LEU A 433 20.65 -5.86 11.63
CA LEU A 433 20.57 -5.57 13.07
C LEU A 433 20.94 -6.79 13.93
N THR A 434 20.47 -7.97 13.58
CA THR A 434 20.79 -9.21 14.32
C THR A 434 22.26 -9.59 14.22
N THR A 435 22.90 -9.38 13.06
CA THR A 435 24.34 -9.62 12.89
C THR A 435 25.19 -8.60 13.66
N VAL A 436 24.81 -7.32 13.67
CA VAL A 436 25.46 -6.30 14.52
C VAL A 436 25.27 -6.63 16.00
N ALA A 437 24.06 -6.99 16.43
CA ALA A 437 23.78 -7.38 17.81
C ALA A 437 24.57 -8.63 18.25
N GLY A 438 24.91 -9.50 17.30
CA GLY A 438 25.80 -10.64 17.49
C GLY A 438 27.31 -10.30 17.53
N GLY A 439 27.69 -9.02 17.50
CA GLY A 439 29.07 -8.57 17.54
C GLY A 439 29.82 -8.62 16.20
N GLN A 440 29.12 -8.84 15.08
CA GLN A 440 29.75 -8.96 13.76
C GLN A 440 29.78 -7.62 13.02
N VAL A 441 30.99 -7.10 12.74
CA VAL A 441 31.21 -5.83 12.02
C VAL A 441 30.61 -5.86 10.61
N GLN A 442 30.56 -7.04 9.96
CA GLN A 442 29.93 -7.24 8.66
C GLN A 442 28.44 -6.85 8.62
N GLY A 443 27.77 -6.87 9.79
CA GLY A 443 26.37 -6.46 9.89
C GLY A 443 26.14 -4.99 9.52
N LEU A 444 27.11 -4.11 9.75
CA LEU A 444 27.01 -2.69 9.42
C LEU A 444 26.80 -2.47 7.90
N GLY A 445 27.53 -3.23 7.07
CA GLY A 445 27.36 -3.17 5.62
C GLY A 445 25.96 -3.59 5.17
N THR A 446 25.35 -4.56 5.86
CA THR A 446 23.98 -5.01 5.58
C THR A 446 22.96 -3.95 5.97
N VAL A 447 23.15 -3.27 7.10
CA VAL A 447 22.29 -2.15 7.53
C VAL A 447 22.35 -1.00 6.53
N VAL A 448 23.55 -0.62 6.07
CA VAL A 448 23.73 0.40 5.03
C VAL A 448 23.06 -0.01 3.73
N THR A 449 23.22 -1.27 3.32
CA THR A 449 22.57 -1.82 2.12
C THR A 449 21.05 -1.78 2.24
N ALA A 450 20.50 -2.09 3.42
CA ALA A 450 19.07 -2.03 3.66
C ALA A 450 18.54 -0.59 3.59
N ALA A 451 19.25 0.38 4.17
CA ALA A 451 18.92 1.80 4.07
C ALA A 451 18.96 2.29 2.61
N ALA A 452 20.02 1.93 1.87
CA ALA A 452 20.13 2.22 0.43
C ALA A 452 18.99 1.59 -0.36
N THR A 453 18.56 0.37 0.02
CA THR A 453 17.43 -0.34 -0.60
C THR A 453 16.10 0.40 -0.37
N MET A 454 15.86 0.95 0.82
CA MET A 454 14.65 1.75 1.10
C MET A 454 14.60 3.02 0.24
N VAL A 455 15.73 3.72 0.12
CA VAL A 455 15.85 4.91 -0.76
C VAL A 455 15.64 4.50 -2.22
N ALA A 456 16.28 3.42 -2.66
CA ALA A 456 16.15 2.86 -4.01
C ALA A 456 14.69 2.50 -4.34
N ILE A 457 13.97 1.82 -3.44
CA ILE A 457 12.54 1.53 -3.61
C ILE A 457 11.74 2.81 -3.74
N SER A 458 11.98 3.80 -2.85
CA SER A 458 11.24 5.07 -2.85
C SER A 458 11.41 5.83 -4.16
N VAL A 459 12.66 5.96 -4.64
CA VAL A 459 12.96 6.60 -5.93
C VAL A 459 12.38 5.79 -7.09
N GLY A 460 12.37 4.46 -7.00
CA GLY A 460 11.76 3.57 -7.99
C GLY A 460 10.25 3.77 -8.10
N VAL A 461 9.53 3.85 -6.97
CA VAL A 461 8.10 4.16 -6.95
C VAL A 461 7.82 5.55 -7.52
N LEU A 462 8.56 6.58 -7.10
CA LEU A 462 8.36 7.95 -7.60
C LEU A 462 8.65 8.07 -9.11
N SER A 463 9.70 7.40 -9.58
CA SER A 463 10.05 7.35 -11.01
C SER A 463 8.99 6.58 -11.82
N GLY A 464 8.47 5.47 -11.27
CA GLY A 464 7.41 4.69 -11.87
C GLY A 464 6.09 5.46 -11.98
N LEU A 465 5.77 6.29 -10.98
CA LEU A 465 4.63 7.22 -10.99
C LEU A 465 4.76 8.25 -12.12
N ALA A 466 5.95 8.82 -12.32
CA ALA A 466 6.22 9.77 -13.40
C ALA A 466 6.02 9.13 -14.79
N ILE A 467 6.51 7.90 -14.98
CA ILE A 467 6.32 7.15 -16.23
C ILE A 467 4.85 6.79 -16.44
N GLY A 468 4.17 6.27 -15.41
CA GLY A 468 2.77 5.86 -15.50
C GLY A 468 1.82 7.03 -15.75
N SER A 469 2.07 8.19 -15.14
CA SER A 469 1.28 9.41 -15.38
C SER A 469 1.50 10.00 -16.78
N GLY A 470 2.70 9.90 -17.35
CA GLY A 470 2.95 10.27 -18.75
C GLY A 470 2.12 9.45 -19.75
N LEU A 471 1.90 8.17 -19.45
CA LEU A 471 1.04 7.29 -20.26
C LEU A 471 -0.46 7.63 -20.10
N GLY A 472 -0.89 8.08 -18.91
CA GLY A 472 -2.27 8.45 -18.60
C GLY A 472 -2.69 9.87 -19.02
N THR A 473 -1.82 10.87 -18.87
CA THR A 473 -2.12 12.29 -19.20
C THR A 473 -2.39 12.54 -20.68
N THR A 474 -1.88 11.68 -21.57
CA THR A 474 -2.26 11.71 -22.99
C THR A 474 -3.77 11.45 -23.16
N SER A 475 -4.39 10.62 -22.31
CA SER A 475 -5.84 10.33 -22.34
C SER A 475 -6.68 11.51 -21.84
N ASP A 476 -6.29 12.16 -20.74
CA ASP A 476 -7.11 13.24 -20.14
C ASP A 476 -6.93 14.59 -20.85
N ARG A 477 -5.75 14.89 -21.40
CA ARG A 477 -5.56 16.06 -22.28
C ARG A 477 -6.37 15.96 -23.58
N LEU A 478 -6.54 14.74 -24.12
CA LEU A 478 -7.41 14.51 -25.27
C LEU A 478 -8.91 14.62 -24.92
N ARG A 479 -9.32 14.19 -23.72
CA ARG A 479 -10.70 14.40 -23.23
C ARG A 479 -11.04 15.87 -23.04
N ALA A 480 -10.12 16.66 -22.50
CA ALA A 480 -10.29 18.11 -22.35
C ALA A 480 -10.38 18.86 -23.70
N LEU A 481 -9.68 18.37 -24.73
CA LEU A 481 -9.72 18.95 -26.08
C LEU A 481 -10.97 18.54 -26.88
N VAL A 482 -11.53 17.36 -26.62
CA VAL A 482 -12.76 16.89 -27.29
C VAL A 482 -14.01 17.48 -26.61
N GLY A 483 -14.02 17.65 -25.28
CA GLY A 483 -15.13 18.29 -24.56
C GLY A 483 -15.30 19.79 -24.86
N ARG A 484 -14.25 20.47 -25.36
CA ARG A 484 -14.29 21.90 -25.72
C ARG A 484 -14.83 22.21 -27.13
N ARG A 485 -15.13 21.19 -27.95
CA ARG A 485 -15.68 21.38 -29.31
C ARG A 485 -17.18 21.07 -29.42
N GLY A 486 -17.88 20.83 -28.31
CA GLY A 486 -19.32 20.56 -28.26
C GLY A 486 -20.19 21.69 -27.71
N VAL A 487 -19.61 22.88 -27.47
CA VAL A 487 -20.35 24.08 -27.06
C VAL A 487 -19.82 25.23 -27.91
N GLY A 488 -20.45 25.43 -29.06
CA GLY A 488 -20.19 26.51 -30.01
C GLY A 488 -21.43 26.70 -30.85
#